data_AF-A0A7G9SAG9-F1
#
_entry.id   AF-A0A7G9SAG9-F1
#
_cell.length_a   1.000
_cell.length_b   1.000
_cell.length_c   1.000
_cell.angle_alpha   90.00
_cell.angle_beta   90.00
_cell.angle_gamma   90.00
#
_symmetry.space_group_name_H-M   'P 1'
#
loop_
_entity.id
_entity.type
_entity.pdbx_description
1 polymer ?
#
loop_
_entity_poly.entity_id
_entity_poly.type
_entity_poly.pdbx_seq_one_letter_code
_entity_poly.pdbx_strand_id
1 'polypeptide(L)'
;MRALSAAQFEDGGLMSRSPFEQMLLVDRLALVRAAYHAAKQNQPETLESSAAAALAALHGVTMGDGALSSWQGGNPDLPARIAALVEGCGLRARPLRAARGWGYQRISALGTIVVLDAAPPPPAKMAERGCASTLAIEVSDGAQRLVVNCGGPARNPASCRPT
;
A
#
# COMPACT_ATOMS: atom_id res chain seq x y z
N MET A 1 20.37 -0.90 -2.08
CA MET A 1 19.48 -1.73 -2.94
C MET A 1 19.15 -3.10 -2.35
N ARG A 2 20.08 -3.85 -1.75
CA ARG A 2 19.80 -5.20 -1.19
C ARG A 2 18.60 -5.28 -0.22
N ALA A 3 18.40 -4.26 0.61
CA ALA A 3 17.28 -4.22 1.56
C ALA A 3 15.92 -4.10 0.85
N LEU A 4 15.83 -3.32 -0.24
CA LEU A 4 14.59 -3.11 -0.98
C LEU A 4 14.19 -4.38 -1.75
N SER A 5 15.16 -5.03 -2.41
CA SER A 5 14.95 -6.30 -3.10
C SER A 5 14.52 -7.44 -2.18
N ALA A 6 14.81 -7.35 -0.87
CA ALA A 6 14.39 -8.34 0.12
C ALA A 6 13.05 -8.01 0.78
N ALA A 7 12.53 -6.79 0.62
CA ALA A 7 11.33 -6.30 1.31
C ALA A 7 10.13 -6.08 0.37
N GLN A 8 10.38 -5.93 -0.94
CA GLN A 8 9.38 -5.59 -1.94
C GLN A 8 9.30 -6.68 -3.02
N PHE A 9 8.09 -7.05 -3.43
CA PHE A 9 7.85 -7.86 -4.61
C PHE A 9 8.19 -7.08 -5.89
N GLU A 10 8.41 -7.78 -7.00
CA GLU A 10 8.70 -7.15 -8.30
C GLU A 10 7.58 -6.22 -8.79
N ASP A 11 6.33 -6.49 -8.38
CA ASP A 11 5.17 -5.68 -8.71
C ASP A 11 5.04 -4.40 -7.85
N GLY A 12 5.94 -4.23 -6.88
CA GLY A 12 6.02 -3.05 -6.03
C GLY A 12 5.35 -3.19 -4.67
N GLY A 13 4.66 -4.29 -4.40
CA GLY A 13 4.03 -4.55 -3.12
C GLY A 13 5.02 -4.91 -2.02
N LEU A 14 4.86 -4.37 -0.82
CA LEU A 14 5.67 -4.73 0.34
C LEU A 14 5.30 -6.13 0.86
N MET A 15 6.30 -6.93 1.23
CA MET A 15 6.13 -8.31 1.66
C MET A 15 5.24 -8.50 2.89
N SER A 16 5.08 -7.49 3.74
CA SER A 16 4.15 -7.54 4.87
C SER A 16 2.68 -7.54 4.45
N ARG A 17 2.40 -7.20 3.19
CA ARG A 17 1.06 -7.10 2.60
C ARG A 17 0.13 -6.09 3.27
N SER A 18 0.65 -5.28 4.20
CA SER A 18 -0.10 -4.23 4.89
C SER A 18 -0.14 -2.95 4.02
N PRO A 19 -1.33 -2.45 3.65
CA PRO A 19 -1.48 -1.17 2.94
C PRO A 19 -0.88 0.01 3.72
N PHE A 20 -0.95 -0.03 5.05
CA PHE A 20 -0.36 1.00 5.90
C PHE A 20 1.18 1.01 5.79
N GLU A 21 1.81 -0.16 5.88
CA GLU A 21 3.26 -0.25 5.72
C GLU A 21 3.68 0.05 4.27
N GLN A 22 2.85 -0.27 3.27
CA GLN A 22 3.05 0.17 1.88
C GLN A 22 3.07 1.69 1.75
N MET A 23 2.15 2.39 2.41
CA MET A 23 2.14 3.85 2.45
C MET A 23 3.43 4.39 3.12
N LEU A 24 3.88 3.78 4.23
CA LEU A 24 5.15 4.16 4.85
C LEU A 24 6.34 3.90 3.91
N LEU A 25 6.34 2.80 3.14
CA LEU A 25 7.37 2.54 2.14
C LEU A 25 7.41 3.66 1.09
N VAL A 26 6.25 4.07 0.55
CA VAL A 26 6.16 5.17 -0.42
C VAL A 26 6.71 6.47 0.17
N ASP A 27 6.36 6.79 1.41
CA ASP A 27 6.90 7.96 2.13
C ASP A 27 8.42 7.91 2.25
N ARG A 28 8.99 6.76 2.68
CA ARG A 28 10.44 6.63 2.81
C ARG A 28 11.17 6.70 1.48
N LEU A 29 10.62 6.08 0.43
CA LEU A 29 11.19 6.17 -0.91
C LEU A 29 11.16 7.61 -1.42
N ALA A 30 10.06 8.35 -1.21
CA ALA A 30 9.97 9.77 -1.55
C ALA A 30 11.04 10.60 -0.82
N LEU A 31 11.25 10.38 0.47
CA LEU A 31 12.29 11.08 1.24
C LEU A 31 13.70 10.79 0.72
N VAL A 32 14.00 9.53 0.39
CA VAL A 32 15.31 9.17 -0.17
C VAL A 32 15.53 9.87 -1.51
N ARG A 33 14.51 9.89 -2.38
CA ARG A 33 14.55 10.60 -3.67
C ARG A 33 14.78 12.09 -3.50
N ALA A 34 14.05 12.73 -2.57
CA ALA A 34 14.23 14.14 -2.24
C ALA A 34 15.65 14.42 -1.73
N ALA A 35 16.24 13.51 -0.95
CA ALA A 35 17.62 13.63 -0.48
C ALA A 35 18.64 13.57 -1.64
N TYR A 36 18.48 12.66 -2.61
CA TYR A 36 19.32 12.63 -3.83
C TYR A 36 19.22 13.94 -4.61
N HIS A 37 18.00 14.44 -4.80
CA HIS A 37 17.75 15.69 -5.50
C HIS A 37 18.39 16.89 -4.78
N ALA A 38 18.20 16.99 -3.45
CA ALA A 38 18.79 18.06 -2.64
C ALA A 38 20.33 18.01 -2.64
N ALA A 39 20.90 16.80 -2.64
CA ALA A 39 22.35 16.59 -2.75
C ALA A 39 22.90 16.81 -4.17
N LYS A 40 22.04 17.08 -5.17
CA LYS A 40 22.38 17.17 -6.60
C LYS A 40 23.13 15.93 -7.11
N GLN A 41 22.77 14.76 -6.58
CA GLN A 41 23.35 13.49 -6.96
C GLN A 41 22.43 12.76 -7.95
N ASN A 42 23.03 12.02 -8.88
CA ASN A 42 22.25 11.17 -9.77
C ASN A 42 21.63 10.02 -8.97
N GLN A 43 20.31 9.88 -9.12
CA GLN A 43 19.60 8.80 -8.46
C GLN A 43 19.78 7.47 -9.21
N PRO A 44 19.94 6.34 -8.50
CA PRO A 44 19.89 5.04 -9.14
C PRO A 44 18.54 4.79 -9.81
N GLU A 45 18.55 4.31 -11.06
CA GLU A 45 17.33 3.97 -11.82
C GLU A 45 16.44 2.97 -11.07
N THR A 46 17.08 2.01 -10.39
CA THR A 46 16.39 1.01 -9.57
C THR A 46 15.60 1.62 -8.41
N LEU A 47 16.00 2.77 -7.88
CA LEU A 47 15.23 3.48 -6.85
C LEU A 47 13.99 4.16 -7.45
N GLU A 48 14.13 4.79 -8.63
CA GLU A 48 12.99 5.39 -9.34
C GLU A 48 11.93 4.33 -9.68
N SER A 49 12.36 3.23 -10.30
CA SER A 49 11.44 2.16 -10.70
C SER A 49 10.76 1.51 -9.50
N SER A 50 11.48 1.27 -8.41
CA SER A 50 10.91 0.70 -7.18
C SER A 50 9.92 1.64 -6.50
N ALA A 51 10.18 2.96 -6.50
CA ALA A 51 9.27 3.95 -5.95
C ALA A 51 7.98 4.08 -6.78
N ALA A 52 8.11 4.09 -8.11
CA ALA A 52 6.96 4.09 -9.01
C ALA A 52 6.10 2.82 -8.86
N ALA A 53 6.74 1.65 -8.72
CA ALA A 53 6.04 0.39 -8.47
C ALA A 53 5.36 0.38 -7.09
N ALA A 54 6.04 0.90 -6.05
CA ALA A 54 5.44 1.02 -4.72
C ALA A 54 4.19 1.91 -4.72
N LEU A 55 4.23 3.02 -5.45
CA LEU A 55 3.09 3.92 -5.61
C LEU A 55 1.96 3.27 -6.41
N ALA A 56 2.27 2.53 -7.48
CA ALA A 56 1.27 1.77 -8.24
C ALA A 56 0.54 0.75 -7.36
N ALA A 57 1.29 0.02 -6.52
CA ALA A 57 0.74 -0.92 -5.56
C ALA A 57 -0.16 -0.20 -4.53
N LEU A 58 0.29 0.92 -3.94
CA LEU A 58 -0.51 1.71 -3.01
C LEU A 58 -1.85 2.16 -3.63
N HIS A 59 -1.81 2.65 -4.87
CA HIS A 59 -3.02 3.00 -5.62
C HIS A 59 -3.92 1.80 -5.89
N GLY A 60 -3.35 0.61 -6.08
CA GLY A 60 -4.09 -0.64 -6.24
C GLY A 60 -5.11 -0.87 -5.12
N VAL A 61 -4.71 -0.54 -3.89
CA VAL A 61 -5.49 -0.72 -2.64
C VAL A 61 -6.12 0.57 -2.12
N THR A 62 -6.14 1.65 -2.90
CA THR A 62 -6.87 2.89 -2.55
C THR A 62 -8.29 2.83 -3.08
N MET A 63 -9.30 2.98 -2.21
CA MET A 63 -10.72 2.92 -2.58
C MET A 63 -11.19 4.25 -3.19
N GLY A 64 -12.44 4.32 -3.64
CA GLY A 64 -12.95 5.50 -4.35
C GLY A 64 -13.13 6.75 -3.50
N ASP A 65 -13.09 6.61 -2.17
CA ASP A 65 -13.02 7.72 -1.21
C ASP A 65 -11.59 8.29 -1.02
N GLY A 66 -10.58 7.68 -1.65
CA GLY A 66 -9.19 8.06 -1.52
C GLY A 66 -8.49 7.51 -0.26
N ALA A 67 -9.20 6.78 0.60
CA ALA A 67 -8.60 6.06 1.72
C ALA A 67 -8.15 4.66 1.31
N LEU A 68 -7.28 4.05 2.13
CA LEU A 68 -6.84 2.68 1.93
C LEU A 68 -7.95 1.68 2.27
N SER A 69 -7.97 0.54 1.59
CA SER A 69 -8.73 -0.64 2.01
C SER A 69 -8.11 -1.32 3.24
N SER A 70 -8.90 -1.99 4.05
CA SER A 70 -8.50 -2.56 5.34
C SER A 70 -8.01 -4.01 5.16
N TRP A 71 -6.70 -4.24 5.34
CA TRP A 71 -6.10 -5.57 5.20
C TRP A 71 -4.99 -5.80 6.22
N GLN A 72 -4.74 -7.07 6.56
CA GLN A 72 -3.61 -7.51 7.41
C GLN A 72 -3.49 -6.75 8.74
N GLY A 73 -4.63 -6.57 9.43
CA GLY A 73 -4.69 -5.84 10.68
C GLY A 73 -4.60 -4.30 10.54
N GLY A 74 -4.55 -3.79 9.31
CA GLY A 74 -4.63 -2.36 9.01
C GLY A 74 -6.08 -1.88 8.89
N ASN A 75 -6.31 -0.64 9.29
CA ASN A 75 -7.56 0.10 9.09
C ASN A 75 -7.35 1.19 8.02
N PRO A 76 -8.43 1.77 7.45
CA PRO A 76 -8.31 2.86 6.50
C PRO A 76 -7.58 4.04 7.14
N ASP A 77 -6.57 4.57 6.45
CA ASP A 77 -5.94 5.84 6.84
C ASP A 77 -6.76 7.02 6.29
N LEU A 78 -6.48 8.23 6.77
CA LEU A 78 -7.18 9.44 6.36
C LEU A 78 -6.92 9.74 4.87
N PRO A 79 -7.96 9.93 4.03
CA PRO A 79 -7.79 10.23 2.60
C PRO A 79 -6.87 11.44 2.34
N ALA A 80 -6.97 12.47 3.18
CA ALA A 80 -6.13 13.67 3.08
C ALA A 80 -4.63 13.36 3.26
N ARG A 81 -4.29 12.40 4.13
CA ARG A 81 -2.91 11.97 4.34
C ARG A 81 -2.37 11.22 3.13
N ILE A 82 -3.18 10.35 2.53
CA ILE A 82 -2.82 9.63 1.31
C ILE A 82 -2.64 10.61 0.16
N ALA A 83 -3.56 11.55 -0.02
CA ALA A 83 -3.46 12.59 -1.04
C ALA A 83 -2.18 13.42 -0.91
N ALA A 84 -1.87 13.91 0.30
CA ALA A 84 -0.66 14.68 0.57
C ALA A 84 0.62 13.88 0.30
N LEU A 85 0.63 12.57 0.63
CA LEU A 85 1.75 11.69 0.33
C LEU A 85 1.95 11.51 -1.19
N VAL A 86 0.87 11.22 -1.93
CA VAL A 86 0.92 11.02 -3.38
C VAL A 86 1.36 12.30 -4.09
N GLU A 87 0.89 13.46 -3.65
CA GLU A 87 1.33 14.75 -4.17
C GLU A 87 2.82 15.01 -3.84
N GLY A 88 3.19 14.84 -2.57
CA GLY A 88 4.54 15.11 -2.08
C GLY A 88 5.62 14.18 -2.62
N CYS A 89 5.27 12.96 -3.05
CA CYS A 89 6.24 12.04 -3.63
C CYS A 89 6.70 12.45 -5.04
N GLY A 90 5.98 13.35 -5.72
CA GLY A 90 6.35 13.83 -7.06
C GLY A 90 6.40 12.72 -8.13
N LEU A 91 5.73 11.60 -7.90
CA LEU A 91 5.60 10.49 -8.84
C LEU A 91 4.18 10.39 -9.37
N ARG A 92 4.05 9.78 -10.54
CA ARG A 92 2.75 9.41 -11.11
C ARG A 92 2.78 7.94 -11.47
N ALA A 93 1.86 7.19 -10.88
CA ALA A 93 1.68 5.78 -11.20
C ALA A 93 0.19 5.49 -11.37
N ARG A 94 -0.14 4.55 -12.25
CA ARG A 94 -1.52 4.06 -12.37
C ARG A 94 -1.77 2.98 -11.30
N PRO A 95 -3.01 2.82 -10.80
CA PRO A 95 -3.35 1.74 -9.90
C PRO A 95 -2.96 0.38 -10.50
N LEU A 96 -2.23 -0.41 -9.72
CA LEU A 96 -1.88 -1.76 -10.08
C LEU A 96 -3.14 -2.63 -10.04
N ARG A 97 -3.56 -3.13 -11.21
CA ARG A 97 -4.80 -3.92 -11.35
C ARG A 97 -4.63 -5.36 -10.89
N ALA A 98 -3.47 -5.95 -11.14
CA ALA A 98 -3.19 -7.34 -10.83
C ALA A 98 -1.78 -7.46 -10.23
N ALA A 99 -1.71 -7.43 -8.90
CA ALA A 99 -0.46 -7.60 -8.17
C ALA A 99 -0.23 -9.09 -7.93
N ARG A 100 0.47 -9.77 -8.85
CA ARG A 100 0.65 -11.24 -8.78
C ARG A 100 1.53 -11.68 -7.61
N GLY A 101 2.54 -10.88 -7.27
CA GLY A 101 3.41 -11.15 -6.13
C GLY A 101 2.73 -10.73 -4.82
N TRP A 102 2.16 -9.53 -4.80
CA TRP A 102 1.53 -8.98 -3.60
C TRP A 102 0.18 -9.62 -3.24
N GLY A 103 -0.53 -10.13 -4.24
CA GLY A 103 -1.78 -10.89 -4.13
C GLY A 103 -3.07 -10.08 -4.30
N TYR A 104 -3.03 -8.75 -4.23
CA TYR A 104 -4.25 -7.94 -4.41
C TYR A 104 -4.64 -7.79 -5.88
N GLN A 105 -5.94 -7.91 -6.14
CA GLN A 105 -6.56 -7.68 -7.44
C GLN A 105 -7.51 -6.48 -7.33
N ARG A 106 -7.46 -5.58 -8.31
CA ARG A 106 -8.31 -4.40 -8.40
C ARG A 106 -9.11 -4.40 -9.69
N ILE A 107 -10.42 -4.27 -9.54
CA ILE A 107 -11.36 -3.99 -10.63
C ILE A 107 -11.85 -2.56 -10.47
N SER A 108 -11.98 -1.83 -11.58
CA SER A 108 -12.53 -0.48 -11.59
C SER A 108 -13.39 -0.28 -12.83
N ALA A 109 -14.65 0.07 -12.64
CA ALA A 109 -15.61 0.31 -13.72
C ALA A 109 -16.61 1.38 -13.27
N LEU A 110 -16.79 2.43 -14.09
CA LEU A 110 -17.80 3.47 -13.89
C LEU A 110 -17.83 4.10 -12.49
N GLY A 111 -16.69 4.18 -11.79
CA GLY A 111 -16.59 4.73 -10.43
C GLY A 111 -16.67 3.67 -9.32
N THR A 112 -17.16 2.47 -9.64
CA THR A 112 -17.12 1.33 -8.73
C THR A 112 -15.70 0.74 -8.70
N ILE A 113 -15.17 0.53 -7.49
CA ILE A 113 -13.88 -0.09 -7.22
C ILE A 113 -14.09 -1.32 -6.37
N VAL A 114 -13.51 -2.44 -6.81
CA VAL A 114 -13.46 -3.69 -6.05
C VAL A 114 -12.00 -4.04 -5.84
N VAL A 115 -11.62 -4.31 -4.59
CA VAL A 115 -10.30 -4.82 -4.23
C VAL A 115 -10.49 -6.20 -3.58
N LEU A 116 -9.77 -7.20 -4.08
CA LEU A 116 -9.83 -8.60 -3.63
C LEU A 116 -8.44 -9.04 -3.20
N ASP A 117 -8.34 -9.76 -2.09
CA ASP A 117 -7.12 -10.51 -1.74
C ASP A 117 -7.15 -11.90 -2.40
N ALA A 118 -6.29 -12.10 -3.40
CA ALA A 118 -6.10 -13.37 -4.10
C ALA A 118 -4.76 -14.06 -3.76
N ALA A 119 -4.07 -13.64 -2.69
CA ALA A 119 -2.88 -14.35 -2.24
C ALA A 119 -3.24 -15.71 -1.61
N PRO A 120 -2.34 -16.70 -1.74
CA PRO A 120 -2.45 -17.91 -0.95
C PRO A 120 -2.48 -17.57 0.55
N PRO A 121 -3.22 -18.33 1.37
CA PRO A 121 -3.26 -18.10 2.81
C PRO A 121 -1.84 -18.18 3.38
N PRO A 122 -1.45 -17.28 4.30
CA PRO A 122 -0.10 -17.28 4.85
C PRO A 122 0.18 -18.62 5.54
N PRO A 123 1.41 -19.16 5.46
CA PRO A 123 1.80 -20.34 6.22
C PRO A 123 1.56 -20.08 7.71
N ALA A 124 1.15 -21.10 8.47
CA ALA A 124 0.77 -20.94 9.90
C ALA A 124 1.81 -20.22 10.77
N LYS A 125 3.10 -20.29 10.41
CA LYS A 125 4.21 -19.60 11.10
C LYS A 125 4.24 -18.08 10.91
N MET A 126 3.49 -17.54 9.95
CA MET A 126 3.38 -16.09 9.66
C MET A 126 2.03 -15.49 10.10
N ALA A 127 1.17 -16.29 10.73
CA ALA A 127 -0.19 -15.91 11.11
C ALA A 127 -0.27 -14.97 12.34
N GLU A 128 0.83 -14.71 13.06
CA GLU A 128 0.81 -13.85 14.26
C GLU A 128 0.31 -12.42 14.01
N ARG A 129 0.43 -11.92 12.77
CA ARG A 129 -0.07 -10.59 12.37
C ARG A 129 -0.98 -10.61 11.14
N GLY A 130 -1.02 -11.72 10.41
CA GLY A 130 -1.84 -11.86 9.21
C GLY A 130 -3.23 -12.39 9.55
N CYS A 131 -4.26 -11.59 9.37
CA CYS A 131 -5.63 -12.11 9.34
C CYS A 131 -5.80 -12.91 8.03
N ALA A 132 -6.36 -14.12 8.12
CA ALA A 132 -6.72 -14.93 6.96
C ALA A 132 -7.74 -14.16 6.10
N SER A 133 -7.22 -13.42 5.12
CA SER A 133 -7.97 -12.50 4.26
C SER A 133 -8.08 -13.01 2.83
N THR A 134 -7.53 -14.20 2.54
CA THR A 134 -7.67 -14.85 1.23
C THR A 134 -9.14 -14.92 0.84
N LEU A 135 -9.45 -14.42 -0.36
CA LEU A 135 -10.79 -14.25 -0.95
C LEU A 135 -11.68 -13.17 -0.32
N ALA A 136 -11.20 -12.40 0.65
CA ALA A 136 -11.94 -11.24 1.16
C ALA A 136 -11.93 -10.09 0.13
N ILE A 137 -13.00 -9.29 0.15
CA ILE A 137 -13.24 -8.20 -0.80
C ILE A 137 -13.61 -6.90 -0.07
N GLU A 138 -13.18 -5.77 -0.63
CA GLU A 138 -13.78 -4.46 -0.35
C GLU A 138 -14.36 -3.86 -1.61
N VAL A 139 -15.47 -3.15 -1.48
CA VAL A 139 -16.22 -2.55 -2.58
C VAL A 139 -16.60 -1.12 -2.23
N SER A 140 -16.34 -0.19 -3.16
CA SER A 140 -16.86 1.18 -3.10
C SER A 140 -17.49 1.57 -4.42
N ASP A 141 -18.52 2.42 -4.37
CA ASP A 141 -19.05 3.12 -5.53
C ASP A 141 -18.83 4.63 -5.36
N GLY A 142 -17.91 5.19 -6.16
CA GLY A 142 -17.35 6.51 -5.87
C GLY A 142 -16.78 6.56 -4.45
N ALA A 143 -17.14 7.60 -3.69
CA ALA A 143 -16.70 7.76 -2.30
C ALA A 143 -17.49 6.90 -1.29
N GLN A 144 -18.53 6.18 -1.71
CA GLN A 144 -19.36 5.37 -0.80
C GLN A 144 -18.79 3.96 -0.68
N ARG A 145 -18.44 3.53 0.53
CA ARG A 145 -18.02 2.14 0.78
C ARG A 145 -19.23 1.24 1.01
N LEU A 146 -19.38 0.23 0.18
CA LEU A 146 -20.49 -0.73 0.21
C LEU A 146 -20.12 -1.99 1.00
N VAL A 147 -18.87 -2.45 0.85
CA VAL A 147 -18.32 -3.61 1.58
C VAL A 147 -16.96 -3.21 2.13
N VAL A 148 -16.79 -3.34 3.44
CA VAL A 148 -15.53 -3.05 4.15
C VAL A 148 -15.14 -4.25 5.00
N ASN A 149 -13.84 -4.53 5.09
CA ASN A 149 -13.34 -5.54 6.00
C ASN A 149 -13.36 -5.04 7.45
N CYS A 150 -13.30 -5.97 8.40
CA CYS A 150 -13.23 -5.67 9.83
C CYS A 150 -11.93 -4.96 10.27
N GLY A 151 -10.91 -4.94 9.41
CA GLY A 151 -9.62 -4.35 9.71
C GLY A 151 -8.89 -5.08 10.85
N GLY A 152 -8.05 -4.36 11.58
CA GLY A 152 -7.38 -4.87 12.78
C GLY A 152 -7.72 -4.09 14.03
N PRO A 153 -7.27 -4.55 15.21
CA PRO A 153 -7.43 -3.80 16.45
C PRO A 153 -6.89 -2.38 16.25
N ALA A 154 -7.72 -1.39 16.54
CA ALA A 154 -7.36 0.01 16.38
C ALA A 154 -6.02 0.28 17.06
N ARG A 155 -5.12 0.96 16.35
CA ARG A 155 -3.80 1.32 16.89
C ARG A 155 -4.02 2.13 18.17
N ASN A 156 -3.52 1.67 19.31
CA ASN A 156 -3.56 2.45 20.53
C ASN A 156 -2.64 3.68 20.33
N PRO A 157 -3.17 4.92 20.33
CA PRO A 157 -2.33 6.11 20.17
C PRO A 157 -1.27 6.25 21.28
N ALA A 158 -1.40 5.53 22.40
CA ALA A 158 -0.42 5.53 23.49
C ALA A 158 0.89 4.74 23.21
N SER A 159 1.00 3.99 22.10
CA SER A 159 2.20 3.19 21.82
C SER A 159 3.34 3.95 21.15
N CYS A 160 3.12 5.20 20.72
CA CYS A 160 4.20 6.11 20.32
C CYS A 160 4.64 6.93 21.54
N ARG A 161 5.44 6.32 22.43
CA ARG A 161 6.34 7.10 23.28
C ARG A 161 7.68 7.22 22.57
N PRO A 162 8.22 8.43 22.35
CA PRO A 162 9.61 8.57 21.96
C PRO A 162 10.46 8.15 23.15
N THR A 163 11.24 7.07 22.99
CA THR A 163 12.45 6.83 23.79
C THR A 163 13.64 7.35 23.04
#